data_AF-A0A444R2M8-F1
#
_entry.id   AF-A0A444R2M8-F1
#
_cell.length_a   1.000
_cell.length_b   1.000
_cell.length_c   1.000
_cell.angle_alpha   90.00
_cell.angle_beta   90.00
_cell.angle_gamma   90.00
#
_symmetry.space_group_name_H-M   'P 1'
#
loop_
_entity.id
_entity.type
_entity.pdbx_description
1 polymer ?
#
loop_
_entity_poly.entity_id
_entity_poly.type
_entity_poly.pdbx_seq_one_letter_code
_entity_poly.pdbx_strand_id
1 'polypeptide(L)'
;RFMASGDTSRLTLDITNLTDKPQKLNVALTASGLLELVSNSPAPVELAPGVRTTLFIPVRALTGYGDGDIQATISGLALPGETVADQHKQWKIGVRPAFPAQTVNYGTALQPGETWALPADGLQNFSPVTLEGQLLLSGKPPLNIARYIKELKAYPYGCLEQTASGLFPSLYTNAAQLQALGIKGDSDEKRRASVDIGISRLLQMQRDNGGFALWDKNGDEEYWLTAYVMDFLVRAGEQGYSVPTDAINRGNERLLRYLQDPGMISIPYADNLKASKFAVQSYAALVLARQQKAPLGALREIWEHRADAASGLPLLQLGVALKIMGDA
;
A
#
# COMPACT_ATOMS: atom_id res chain seq x y z
N ARG A 1 11.42 7.37 -16.61
CA ARG A 1 10.34 7.19 -15.61
C ARG A 1 10.64 5.98 -14.72
N PHE A 2 10.88 4.81 -15.30
CA PHE A 2 11.43 3.64 -14.61
C PHE A 2 12.28 2.83 -15.59
N MET A 3 13.04 1.85 -15.11
CA MET A 3 13.68 0.80 -15.90
C MET A 3 13.35 -0.58 -15.31
N ALA A 4 13.28 -1.62 -16.14
CA ALA A 4 13.18 -2.98 -15.63
C ALA A 4 14.56 -3.56 -15.32
N SER A 5 14.65 -4.47 -14.34
CA SER A 5 15.91 -5.19 -14.06
C SER A 5 16.44 -5.90 -15.32
N GLY A 6 17.70 -5.64 -15.66
CA GLY A 6 18.34 -6.18 -16.87
C GLY A 6 18.20 -5.30 -18.11
N ASP A 7 17.37 -4.26 -18.08
CA ASP A 7 17.23 -3.34 -19.22
C ASP A 7 18.52 -2.53 -19.46
N THR A 8 18.79 -2.25 -20.73
CA THR A 8 19.77 -1.26 -21.16
C THR A 8 19.05 -0.08 -21.81
N SER A 9 19.45 1.14 -21.46
CA SER A 9 18.89 2.37 -22.04
C SER A 9 20.01 3.32 -22.46
N ARG A 10 19.75 4.14 -23.47
CA ARG A 10 20.65 5.22 -23.89
C ARG A 10 20.04 6.55 -23.48
N LEU A 11 20.47 7.07 -22.32
CA LEU A 11 20.05 8.38 -21.84
C LEU A 11 20.72 9.49 -22.66
N THR A 12 20.12 10.68 -22.62
CA THR A 12 20.65 11.89 -23.26
C THR A 12 20.77 12.99 -22.21
N LEU A 13 21.97 13.53 -22.03
CA LEU A 13 22.23 14.71 -21.20
C LEU A 13 22.43 15.92 -22.12
N ASP A 14 21.45 16.80 -22.11
CA ASP A 14 21.51 18.06 -22.84
C ASP A 14 22.26 19.11 -22.00
N ILE A 15 23.30 19.69 -22.59
CA ILE A 15 24.09 20.76 -21.99
C ILE A 15 23.96 21.97 -22.91
N THR A 16 23.51 23.09 -22.35
CA THR A 16 23.31 24.34 -23.09
C THR A 16 24.18 25.43 -22.48
N ASN A 17 25.00 26.07 -23.30
CA ASN A 17 25.72 27.26 -22.89
C ASN A 17 24.89 28.51 -23.20
N LEU A 18 24.36 29.16 -22.16
CA LEU A 18 23.61 30.41 -22.28
C LEU A 18 24.45 31.66 -21.99
N THR A 19 25.77 31.51 -21.79
CA THR A 19 26.65 32.66 -21.62
C THR A 19 27.06 33.25 -22.97
N ASP A 20 27.69 34.41 -22.91
CA ASP A 20 28.24 35.16 -24.05
C ASP A 20 29.64 34.66 -24.48
N LYS A 21 30.25 33.73 -23.73
CA LYS A 21 31.61 33.21 -23.95
C LYS A 21 31.64 31.69 -24.14
N PRO A 22 32.59 31.16 -24.93
CA PRO A 22 32.75 29.71 -25.05
C PRO A 22 33.16 29.10 -23.70
N GLN A 23 32.64 27.91 -23.42
CA GLN A 23 32.91 27.14 -22.19
C GLN A 23 33.60 25.83 -22.55
N LYS A 24 34.57 25.42 -21.73
CA LYS A 24 35.21 24.10 -21.80
C LYS A 24 34.92 23.34 -20.51
N LEU A 25 33.95 22.45 -20.59
CA LEU A 25 33.38 21.76 -19.43
C LEU A 25 33.94 20.34 -19.33
N ASN A 26 34.23 19.90 -18.11
CA ASN A 26 34.46 18.49 -17.83
C ASN A 26 33.23 17.91 -17.13
N VAL A 27 32.70 16.81 -17.64
CA VAL A 27 31.47 16.19 -17.14
C VAL A 27 31.80 14.83 -16.55
N ALA A 28 31.92 14.76 -15.23
CA ALA A 28 32.13 13.51 -14.52
C ALA A 28 30.77 12.87 -14.21
N LEU A 29 30.52 11.67 -14.75
CA LEU A 29 29.30 10.91 -14.52
C LEU A 29 29.57 9.75 -13.56
N THR A 30 28.68 9.56 -12.59
CA THR A 30 28.68 8.39 -11.71
C THR A 30 27.28 7.81 -11.63
N ALA A 31 27.19 6.50 -11.39
CA ALA A 31 25.95 5.80 -11.13
C ALA A 31 26.02 5.09 -9.77
N SER A 32 24.90 5.04 -9.06
CA SER A 32 24.76 4.34 -7.78
C SER A 32 23.38 3.68 -7.66
N GLY A 33 23.21 2.83 -6.64
CA GLY A 33 21.99 2.03 -6.47
C GLY A 33 21.86 0.94 -7.53
N LEU A 34 20.67 0.78 -8.11
CA LEU A 34 20.36 -0.25 -9.12
C LEU A 34 20.65 0.20 -10.56
N LEU A 35 21.55 1.15 -10.76
CA LEU A 35 22.02 1.57 -12.08
C LEU A 35 23.53 1.48 -12.19
N GLU A 36 23.98 1.14 -13.39
CA GLU A 36 25.39 1.20 -13.77
C GLU A 36 25.58 1.90 -15.12
N LEU A 37 26.71 2.59 -15.27
CA LEU A 37 27.13 3.15 -16.55
C LEU A 37 27.76 2.04 -17.40
N VAL A 38 27.35 1.93 -18.66
CA VAL A 38 27.91 0.94 -19.60
C VAL A 38 29.17 1.49 -20.29
N SER A 39 29.31 2.81 -20.37
CA SER A 39 30.47 3.49 -20.94
C SER A 39 31.22 4.32 -19.91
N ASN A 40 32.49 4.60 -20.20
CA ASN A 40 33.31 5.53 -19.41
C ASN A 40 32.77 6.97 -19.51
N SER A 41 33.22 7.82 -18.58
CA SER A 41 32.93 9.26 -18.58
C SER A 41 33.30 9.92 -19.92
N PRO A 42 32.50 10.88 -20.38
CA PRO A 42 32.71 11.56 -21.65
C PRO A 42 34.01 12.39 -21.64
N ALA A 43 34.55 12.64 -22.83
CA ALA A 43 35.63 13.60 -23.01
C ALA A 43 35.16 15.03 -22.66
N PRO A 44 36.10 15.96 -22.40
CA PRO A 44 35.76 17.37 -22.18
C PRO A 44 34.92 17.94 -23.33
N VAL A 45 33.93 18.76 -22.97
CA VAL A 45 32.93 19.29 -23.89
C VAL A 45 33.19 20.78 -24.12
N GLU A 46 33.42 21.15 -25.37
CA GLU A 46 33.56 22.55 -25.78
C GLU A 46 32.21 23.06 -26.31
N LEU A 47 31.70 24.14 -25.73
CA LEU A 47 30.43 24.76 -26.13
C LEU A 47 30.63 26.23 -26.46
N ALA A 48 30.32 26.61 -27.70
CA ALA A 48 30.22 28.02 -28.09
C ALA A 48 29.00 28.71 -27.42
N PRO A 49 28.99 30.06 -27.35
CA PRO A 49 27.86 30.84 -26.83
C PRO A 49 26.54 30.48 -27.52
N GLY A 50 25.48 30.26 -26.74
CA GLY A 50 24.14 29.93 -27.25
C GLY A 50 23.97 28.52 -27.81
N VAL A 51 25.01 27.69 -27.83
CA VAL A 51 24.96 26.33 -28.40
C VAL A 51 24.48 25.31 -27.36
N ARG A 52 23.73 24.31 -27.83
CA ARG A 52 23.38 23.10 -27.07
C ARG A 52 24.08 21.89 -27.68
N THR A 53 24.61 21.02 -26.82
CA THR A 53 25.10 19.69 -27.19
C THR A 53 24.40 18.60 -26.39
N THR A 54 24.43 17.38 -26.89
CA THR A 54 23.79 16.22 -26.26
C THR A 54 24.81 15.11 -26.09
N LEU A 55 25.02 14.70 -24.84
CA LEU A 55 25.86 13.55 -24.51
C LEU A 55 24.97 12.31 -24.41
N PHE A 56 25.40 11.21 -25.05
CA PHE A 56 24.74 9.92 -24.92
C PHE A 56 25.35 9.14 -23.77
N ILE A 57 24.50 8.66 -22.86
CA ILE A 57 24.91 7.96 -21.63
C ILE A 57 24.22 6.59 -21.62
N PRO A 58 24.86 5.54 -22.16
CA PRO A 58 24.39 4.17 -22.04
C PRO A 58 24.43 3.70 -20.59
N VAL A 59 23.28 3.24 -20.08
CA VAL A 59 23.10 2.73 -18.72
C VAL A 59 22.44 1.36 -18.72
N ARG A 60 22.69 0.57 -17.67
CA ARG A 60 22.05 -0.72 -17.44
C ARG A 60 21.43 -0.76 -16.05
N ALA A 61 20.25 -1.36 -15.94
CA ALA A 61 19.57 -1.56 -14.67
C ALA A 61 19.97 -2.89 -14.05
N LEU A 62 20.40 -2.85 -12.79
CA LEU A 62 20.79 -4.03 -12.02
C LEU A 62 19.57 -4.85 -11.57
N THR A 63 19.83 -6.08 -11.11
CA THR A 63 18.78 -6.98 -10.64
C THR A 63 18.25 -6.55 -9.28
N GLY A 64 16.94 -6.37 -9.15
CA GLY A 64 16.29 -6.06 -7.86
C GLY A 64 15.11 -5.10 -7.99
N TYR A 65 14.55 -4.72 -6.84
CA TYR A 65 13.52 -3.69 -6.74
C TYR A 65 14.03 -2.55 -5.86
N GLY A 66 13.95 -1.32 -6.35
CA GLY A 66 14.46 -0.16 -5.63
C GLY A 66 14.73 1.01 -6.55
N ASP A 67 15.78 1.76 -6.24
CA ASP A 67 16.14 2.95 -7.00
C ASP A 67 17.56 2.85 -7.56
N GLY A 68 17.77 3.47 -8.71
CA GLY A 68 19.10 3.82 -9.20
C GLY A 68 19.22 5.33 -9.38
N ASP A 69 20.44 5.83 -9.29
CA ASP A 69 20.73 7.25 -9.33
C ASP A 69 21.92 7.53 -10.25
N ILE A 70 21.79 8.53 -11.11
CA ILE A 70 22.86 9.06 -11.96
C ILE A 70 23.24 10.44 -11.44
N GLN A 71 24.51 10.63 -11.14
CA GLN A 71 25.04 11.94 -10.75
C GLN A 71 25.96 12.49 -11.84
N ALA A 72 25.90 13.81 -12.04
CA ALA A 72 26.83 14.55 -12.88
C ALA A 72 27.47 15.68 -12.06
N THR A 73 28.80 15.72 -12.10
CA THR A 73 29.59 16.86 -11.62
C THR A 73 30.21 17.55 -12.83
N ILE A 74 29.82 18.81 -13.06
CA ILE A 74 30.27 19.61 -14.19
C ILE A 74 31.25 20.65 -13.66
N SER A 75 32.50 20.57 -14.11
CA SER A 75 33.57 21.48 -13.72
C SER A 75 34.14 22.24 -14.92
N GLY A 76 34.95 23.26 -14.64
CA GLY A 76 35.57 24.10 -15.68
C GLY A 76 34.70 25.26 -16.19
N LEU A 77 33.65 25.64 -15.45
CA LEU A 77 32.92 26.87 -15.73
C LEU A 77 33.82 28.09 -15.52
N ALA A 78 34.04 28.85 -16.59
CA ALA A 78 34.80 30.09 -16.54
C ALA A 78 33.85 31.28 -16.64
N LEU A 79 33.67 32.01 -15.53
CA LEU A 79 32.94 33.28 -15.50
C LEU A 79 33.92 34.43 -15.19
N PRO A 80 33.85 35.57 -15.88
CA PRO A 80 34.76 36.70 -15.62
C PRO A 80 34.59 37.26 -14.21
N GLY A 81 35.67 37.25 -13.41
CA GLY A 81 35.68 37.87 -12.08
C GLY A 81 35.05 37.02 -10.97
N GLU A 82 34.61 35.79 -11.26
CA GLU A 82 33.97 34.90 -10.30
C GLU A 82 34.67 33.53 -10.26
N THR A 83 34.87 32.99 -9.07
CA THR A 83 35.23 31.58 -8.89
C THR A 83 33.95 30.79 -8.76
N VAL A 84 33.64 29.95 -9.74
CA VAL A 84 32.41 29.16 -9.78
C VAL A 84 32.72 27.77 -9.25
N ALA A 85 31.96 27.34 -8.25
CA ALA A 85 32.02 25.97 -7.77
C ALA A 85 31.47 25.01 -8.84
N ASP A 86 31.95 23.76 -8.81
CA ASP A 86 31.44 22.72 -9.70
C ASP A 86 29.92 22.55 -9.56
N GLN A 87 29.25 22.39 -10.69
CA GLN A 87 27.81 22.19 -10.71
C GLN A 87 27.49 20.71 -10.50
N HIS A 88 26.66 20.42 -9.49
CA HIS A 88 26.21 19.06 -9.19
C HIS A 88 24.75 18.86 -9.60
N LYS A 89 24.47 17.78 -10.32
CA LYS A 89 23.13 17.34 -10.71
C LYS A 89 22.95 15.86 -10.41
N GLN A 90 21.74 15.47 -10.03
CA GLN A 90 21.38 14.12 -9.65
C GLN A 90 20.02 13.79 -10.25
N TRP A 91 19.88 12.58 -10.79
CA TRP A 91 18.64 12.08 -11.37
C TRP A 91 18.38 10.67 -10.88
N LYS A 92 17.30 10.53 -10.11
CA LYS A 92 16.87 9.27 -9.52
C LYS A 92 15.76 8.63 -10.37
N ILE A 93 15.84 7.32 -10.57
CA ILE A 93 14.86 6.54 -11.32
C ILE A 93 14.56 5.21 -10.62
N GLY A 94 13.28 4.83 -10.57
CA GLY A 94 12.87 3.56 -10.01
C GLY A 94 13.25 2.39 -10.92
N VAL A 95 13.75 1.32 -10.31
CA VAL A 95 14.06 0.04 -10.96
C VAL A 95 13.14 -1.02 -10.38
N ARG A 96 12.42 -1.74 -11.26
CA ARG A 96 11.52 -2.82 -10.85
C ARG A 96 11.76 -4.07 -11.70
N PRO A 97 11.64 -5.30 -11.17
CA PRO A 97 11.74 -6.49 -12.00
C PRO A 97 10.70 -6.52 -13.12
N ALA A 98 11.04 -7.14 -14.25
CA ALA A 98 10.13 -7.29 -15.39
C ALA A 98 9.00 -8.32 -15.13
N PHE A 99 9.11 -9.09 -14.06
CA PHE A 99 8.19 -10.14 -13.66
C PHE A 99 7.74 -9.93 -12.20
N PRO A 100 6.51 -10.37 -11.83
CA PRO A 100 6.07 -10.35 -10.45
C PRO A 100 6.94 -11.22 -9.53
N ALA A 101 6.98 -10.89 -8.25
CA ALA A 101 7.60 -11.75 -7.24
C ALA A 101 6.87 -13.10 -7.15
N GLN A 102 7.62 -14.18 -6.98
CA GLN A 102 7.09 -15.50 -6.65
C GLN A 102 7.25 -15.77 -5.15
N THR A 103 6.38 -16.61 -4.59
CA THR A 103 6.43 -16.99 -3.17
C THR A 103 6.22 -18.50 -3.04
N VAL A 104 7.10 -19.16 -2.29
CA VAL A 104 6.92 -20.55 -1.86
C VAL A 104 6.59 -20.58 -0.37
N ASN A 105 5.61 -21.39 0.02
CA ASN A 105 5.16 -21.50 1.41
C ASN A 105 5.14 -22.97 1.82
N TYR A 106 5.78 -23.27 2.94
CA TYR A 106 5.80 -24.59 3.54
C TYR A 106 5.32 -24.50 4.98
N GLY A 107 4.59 -25.51 5.44
CA GLY A 107 4.13 -25.62 6.82
C GLY A 107 3.91 -27.08 7.17
N THR A 108 4.46 -27.52 8.30
CA THR A 108 4.27 -28.87 8.83
C THR A 108 4.27 -28.83 10.36
N ALA A 109 3.58 -29.79 10.97
CA ALA A 109 3.78 -30.10 12.38
C ALA A 109 4.80 -31.25 12.47
N LEU A 110 5.80 -31.12 13.35
CA LEU A 110 6.81 -32.14 13.58
C LEU A 110 6.59 -32.82 14.92
N GLN A 111 6.53 -34.15 14.92
CA GLN A 111 6.59 -34.93 16.14
C GLN A 111 8.02 -34.94 16.71
N PRO A 112 8.20 -35.21 18.01
CA PRO A 112 9.53 -35.31 18.61
C PRO A 112 10.43 -36.31 17.86
N GLY A 113 11.60 -35.83 17.41
CA GLY A 113 12.58 -36.63 16.67
C GLY A 113 12.44 -36.58 15.14
N GLU A 114 11.35 -36.01 14.60
CA GLU A 114 11.21 -35.80 13.17
C GLU A 114 12.08 -34.63 12.66
N THR A 115 12.42 -34.67 11.38
CA THR A 115 13.19 -33.62 10.71
C THR A 115 12.44 -33.15 9.47
N TRP A 116 12.42 -31.83 9.26
CA TRP A 116 11.95 -31.23 8.01
C TRP A 116 13.12 -30.61 7.26
N ALA A 117 13.14 -30.78 5.94
CA ALA A 117 14.12 -30.16 5.05
C ALA A 117 13.39 -29.44 3.91
N LEU A 118 13.98 -28.33 3.45
CA LEU A 118 13.48 -27.59 2.30
C LEU A 118 13.69 -28.42 1.01
N PRO A 119 12.67 -28.59 0.16
CA PRO A 119 12.83 -29.26 -1.14
C PRO A 119 13.89 -28.56 -2.01
N ALA A 120 14.79 -29.34 -2.62
CA ALA A 120 15.93 -28.82 -3.37
C ALA A 120 15.53 -28.04 -4.63
N ASP A 121 14.42 -28.42 -5.25
CA ASP A 121 13.80 -27.76 -6.41
C ASP A 121 12.96 -26.54 -6.03
N GLY A 122 12.64 -26.37 -4.75
CA GLY A 122 11.74 -25.32 -4.25
C GLY A 122 12.26 -23.89 -4.45
N LEU A 123 13.56 -23.71 -4.67
CA LEU A 123 14.20 -22.39 -4.83
C LEU A 123 14.87 -22.18 -6.21
N GLN A 124 14.75 -23.13 -7.14
CA GLN A 124 15.53 -23.12 -8.40
C GLN A 124 15.24 -21.94 -9.34
N ASN A 125 14.04 -21.34 -9.23
CA ASN A 125 13.60 -20.24 -10.09
C ASN A 125 13.90 -18.84 -9.53
N PHE A 126 14.54 -18.75 -8.36
CA PHE A 126 14.80 -17.48 -7.69
C PHE A 126 16.21 -16.98 -7.94
N SER A 127 16.35 -15.69 -8.26
CA SER A 127 17.65 -15.03 -8.20
C SER A 127 18.11 -14.92 -6.74
N PRO A 128 19.33 -15.36 -6.39
CA PRO A 128 19.86 -15.26 -5.03
C PRO A 128 19.87 -13.83 -4.48
N VAL A 129 20.00 -12.83 -5.36
CA VAL A 129 20.04 -11.40 -4.98
C VAL A 129 18.69 -10.91 -4.42
N THR A 130 17.59 -11.53 -4.85
CA THR A 130 16.22 -11.13 -4.48
C THR A 130 15.55 -12.08 -3.50
N LEU A 131 16.21 -13.20 -3.17
CA LEU A 131 15.64 -14.24 -2.34
C LEU A 131 15.74 -13.85 -0.85
N GLU A 132 14.59 -13.74 -0.20
CA GLU A 132 14.47 -13.55 1.24
C GLU A 132 13.56 -14.64 1.83
N GLY A 133 13.80 -15.05 3.08
CA GLY A 133 13.04 -16.10 3.75
C GLY A 133 12.67 -15.76 5.18
N GLN A 134 11.59 -16.38 5.67
CA GLN A 134 11.15 -16.33 7.06
C GLN A 134 10.82 -17.75 7.53
N LEU A 135 11.38 -18.17 8.66
CA LEU A 135 11.07 -19.44 9.32
C LEU A 135 10.39 -19.14 10.64
N LEU A 136 9.19 -19.69 10.85
CA LEU A 136 8.43 -19.52 12.08
C LEU A 136 8.27 -20.87 12.78
N LEU A 137 8.71 -20.94 14.03
CA LEU A 137 8.63 -22.12 14.89
C LEU A 137 7.68 -21.83 16.06
N SER A 138 6.81 -22.77 16.39
CA SER A 138 5.85 -22.64 17.48
C SER A 138 5.47 -23.98 18.06
N GLY A 139 5.30 -24.05 19.39
CA GLY A 139 4.77 -25.23 20.09
C GLY A 139 3.25 -25.40 19.96
N LYS A 140 2.57 -24.48 19.27
CA LYS A 140 1.12 -24.50 18.96
C LYS A 140 0.90 -24.07 17.51
N PRO A 141 -0.23 -24.42 16.86
CA PRO A 141 -0.54 -23.97 15.51
C PRO A 141 -0.39 -22.44 15.38
N PRO A 142 0.58 -21.94 14.59
CA PRO A 142 0.83 -20.50 14.49
C PRO A 142 0.20 -19.87 13.24
N LEU A 143 0.06 -18.55 13.26
CA LEU A 143 -0.19 -17.73 12.08
C LEU A 143 0.99 -16.78 11.88
N ASN A 144 1.59 -16.79 10.68
CA ASN A 144 2.69 -15.89 10.35
C ASN A 144 2.17 -14.48 10.03
N ILE A 145 1.94 -13.67 11.06
CA ILE A 145 1.46 -12.29 10.91
C ILE A 145 2.42 -11.41 10.09
N ALA A 146 3.72 -11.70 10.09
CA ALA A 146 4.71 -10.91 9.35
C ALA A 146 4.49 -10.98 7.84
N ARG A 147 4.01 -12.13 7.34
CA ARG A 147 3.63 -12.30 5.94
C ARG A 147 2.48 -11.34 5.57
N TYR A 148 1.40 -11.34 6.34
CA TYR A 148 0.24 -10.50 6.06
C TYR A 148 0.57 -9.01 6.11
N ILE A 149 1.41 -8.60 7.07
CA ILE A 149 1.87 -7.19 7.15
C ILE A 149 2.69 -6.82 5.91
N LYS A 150 3.60 -7.69 5.43
CA LYS A 150 4.40 -7.43 4.22
C LYS A 150 3.51 -7.36 2.97
N GLU A 151 2.55 -8.29 2.83
CA GLU A 151 1.60 -8.32 1.70
C GLU A 151 0.72 -7.07 1.66
N LEU A 152 0.17 -6.66 2.81
CA LEU A 152 -0.67 -5.46 2.92
C LEU A 152 0.13 -4.16 2.69
N LYS A 153 1.39 -4.10 3.15
CA LYS A 153 2.28 -2.94 2.90
C LYS A 153 2.71 -2.84 1.44
N ALA A 154 2.89 -3.97 0.76
CA ALA A 154 3.37 -4.00 -0.63
C ALA A 154 2.29 -3.68 -1.67
N TYR A 155 1.02 -3.60 -1.27
CA TYR A 155 -0.10 -3.49 -2.20
C TYR A 155 -0.14 -2.11 -2.89
N PRO A 156 -0.03 -2.03 -4.23
CA PRO A 156 0.22 -0.76 -4.92
C PRO A 156 -1.05 -0.01 -5.37
N TYR A 157 -2.21 -0.67 -5.37
CA TYR A 157 -3.45 -0.05 -5.82
C TYR A 157 -4.23 0.54 -4.64
N GLY A 158 -4.97 1.62 -4.92
CA GLY A 158 -5.59 2.47 -3.91
C GLY A 158 -7.12 2.50 -4.00
N CYS A 159 -7.75 1.35 -4.25
CA CYS A 159 -9.21 1.24 -4.08
C CYS A 159 -9.57 1.31 -2.59
N LEU A 160 -10.85 1.48 -2.30
CA LEU A 160 -11.39 1.63 -0.94
C LEU A 160 -11.00 0.48 -0.01
N GLU A 161 -11.26 -0.76 -0.44
CA GLU A 161 -10.99 -1.96 0.34
C GLU A 161 -9.50 -2.11 0.63
N GLN A 162 -8.68 -1.98 -0.41
CA GLN A 162 -7.23 -2.13 -0.34
C GLN A 162 -6.61 -1.08 0.59
N THR A 163 -7.11 0.16 0.52
CA THR A 163 -6.67 1.24 1.40
C THR A 163 -7.00 0.91 2.85
N ALA A 164 -8.23 0.52 3.17
CA ALA A 164 -8.61 0.17 4.54
C ALA A 164 -7.84 -1.06 5.06
N SER A 165 -7.74 -2.11 4.26
CA SER A 165 -6.99 -3.34 4.57
C SER A 165 -5.51 -3.07 4.81
N GLY A 166 -4.87 -2.21 4.01
CA GLY A 166 -3.48 -1.78 4.20
C GLY A 166 -3.25 -0.96 5.48
N LEU A 167 -4.28 -0.28 5.98
CA LEU A 167 -4.20 0.57 7.17
C LEU A 167 -4.42 -0.20 8.49
N PHE A 168 -5.18 -1.29 8.48
CA PHE A 168 -5.43 -2.09 9.69
C PHE A 168 -4.15 -2.54 10.44
N PRO A 169 -3.11 -3.05 9.78
CA PRO A 169 -1.84 -3.36 10.45
C PRO A 169 -1.22 -2.13 11.10
N SER A 170 -1.24 -1.00 10.39
CA SER A 170 -0.72 0.27 10.88
C SER A 170 -1.51 0.80 12.07
N LEU A 171 -2.78 0.40 12.24
CA LEU A 171 -3.60 0.80 13.38
C LEU A 171 -3.25 0.05 14.67
N TYR A 172 -2.91 -1.24 14.57
CA TYR A 172 -2.74 -2.14 15.72
C TYR A 172 -1.29 -2.58 15.99
N THR A 173 -0.32 -2.15 15.20
CA THR A 173 1.10 -2.43 15.42
C THR A 173 1.87 -1.18 15.85
N ASN A 174 3.02 -1.38 16.46
CA ASN A 174 3.99 -0.35 16.81
C ASN A 174 5.41 -0.76 16.39
N ALA A 175 6.36 0.19 16.45
CA ALA A 175 7.73 -0.06 16.00
C ALA A 175 8.39 -1.24 16.72
N ALA A 176 8.18 -1.37 18.04
CA ALA A 176 8.74 -2.47 18.84
C ALA A 176 8.19 -3.84 18.42
N GLN A 177 6.89 -3.94 18.15
CA GLN A 177 6.25 -5.18 17.72
C GLN A 177 6.68 -5.57 16.30
N LEU A 178 6.80 -4.61 15.38
CA LEU A 178 7.33 -4.87 14.04
C LEU A 178 8.79 -5.35 14.10
N GLN A 179 9.61 -4.73 14.94
CA GLN A 179 10.99 -5.15 15.16
C GLN A 179 11.08 -6.56 15.76
N ALA A 180 10.23 -6.90 16.73
CA ALA A 180 10.16 -8.25 17.31
C ALA A 180 9.77 -9.33 16.27
N LEU A 181 9.00 -8.95 15.25
CA LEU A 181 8.63 -9.79 14.11
C LEU A 181 9.68 -9.80 12.99
N GLY A 182 10.81 -9.11 13.15
CA GLY A 182 11.84 -8.98 12.12
C GLY A 182 11.43 -8.11 10.92
N ILE A 183 10.38 -7.28 11.07
CA ILE A 183 9.86 -6.41 10.02
C ILE A 183 10.48 -5.03 10.19
N LYS A 184 11.22 -4.58 9.17
CA LYS A 184 11.71 -3.20 9.11
C LYS A 184 10.54 -2.26 8.78
N GLY A 185 10.19 -1.41 9.74
CA GLY A 185 9.09 -0.44 9.66
C GLY A 185 9.56 1.00 9.65
N ASP A 186 8.60 1.90 9.47
CA ASP A 186 8.77 3.33 9.74
C ASP A 186 8.70 3.59 11.26
N SER A 187 9.11 4.80 11.70
CA SER A 187 8.91 5.21 13.10
C SER A 187 7.41 5.30 13.43
N ASP A 188 7.06 5.25 14.72
CA ASP A 188 5.66 5.34 15.14
C ASP A 188 5.02 6.67 14.73
N GLU A 189 5.77 7.78 14.71
CA GLU A 189 5.28 9.08 14.24
C GLU A 189 4.94 9.04 12.75
N LYS A 190 5.83 8.49 11.93
CA LYS A 190 5.62 8.37 10.49
C LYS A 190 4.50 7.37 10.17
N ARG A 191 4.36 6.29 10.95
CA ARG A 191 3.24 5.36 10.86
C ARG A 191 1.92 6.06 11.18
N ARG A 192 1.85 6.84 12.27
CA ARG A 192 0.64 7.63 12.62
C ARG A 192 0.26 8.61 11.51
N ALA A 193 1.23 9.39 11.01
CA ALA A 193 1.00 10.30 9.89
C ALA A 193 0.49 9.56 8.63
N SER A 194 0.99 8.35 8.38
CA SER A 194 0.51 7.52 7.25
C SER A 194 -0.95 7.09 7.42
N VAL A 195 -1.37 6.81 8.66
CA VAL A 195 -2.78 6.51 8.97
C VAL A 195 -3.65 7.75 8.78
N ASP A 196 -3.21 8.94 9.19
CA ASP A 196 -3.97 10.19 8.99
C ASP A 196 -4.18 10.50 7.49
N ILE A 197 -3.15 10.29 6.67
CA ILE A 197 -3.24 10.39 5.20
C ILE A 197 -4.19 9.31 4.66
N GLY A 198 -4.10 8.09 5.17
CA GLY A 198 -4.98 6.98 4.79
C GLY A 198 -6.46 7.23 5.10
N ILE A 199 -6.77 7.76 6.29
CA ILE A 199 -8.13 8.20 6.67
C ILE A 199 -8.62 9.26 5.67
N SER A 200 -7.78 10.27 5.38
CA SER A 200 -8.12 11.30 4.40
C SER A 200 -8.41 10.71 3.01
N ARG A 201 -7.63 9.70 2.60
CA ARG A 201 -7.85 8.98 1.33
C ARG A 201 -9.16 8.20 1.31
N LEU A 202 -9.51 7.50 2.40
CA LEU A 202 -10.78 6.80 2.52
C LEU A 202 -11.97 7.77 2.38
N LEU A 203 -11.88 8.93 3.04
CA LEU A 203 -12.93 9.96 2.99
C LEU A 203 -13.12 10.58 1.60
N GLN A 204 -12.09 10.61 0.74
CA GLN A 204 -12.23 11.02 -0.66
C GLN A 204 -13.16 10.09 -1.48
N MET A 205 -13.33 8.85 -1.02
CA MET A 205 -14.21 7.85 -1.65
C MET A 205 -15.59 7.78 -0.97
N GLN A 206 -15.86 8.65 0.01
CA GLN A 206 -17.18 8.79 0.59
C GLN A 206 -18.10 9.52 -0.40
N ARG A 207 -19.24 8.89 -0.69
CA ARG A 207 -20.30 9.43 -1.53
C ARG A 207 -21.06 10.54 -0.80
N ASP A 208 -21.77 11.37 -1.57
CA ASP A 208 -22.60 12.45 -1.00
C ASP A 208 -23.69 11.91 -0.05
N ASN A 209 -24.19 10.69 -0.29
CA ASN A 209 -25.19 10.03 0.55
C ASN A 209 -24.64 9.40 1.85
N GLY A 210 -23.33 9.53 2.13
CA GLY A 210 -22.66 9.01 3.32
C GLY A 210 -22.07 7.60 3.18
N GLY A 211 -22.47 6.84 2.16
CA GLY A 211 -21.86 5.56 1.82
C GLY A 211 -20.50 5.70 1.17
N PHE A 212 -19.84 4.58 0.85
CA PHE A 212 -18.55 4.59 0.15
C PHE A 212 -18.63 3.83 -1.17
N ALA A 213 -17.77 4.22 -2.10
CA ALA A 213 -17.64 3.62 -3.42
C ALA A 213 -16.23 3.02 -3.60
N LEU A 214 -16.09 2.03 -4.49
CA LEU A 214 -14.85 1.25 -4.60
C LEU A 214 -13.64 2.08 -5.07
N TRP A 215 -13.83 3.00 -6.02
CA TRP A 215 -12.74 3.71 -6.69
C TRP A 215 -12.84 5.23 -6.59
N ASP A 216 -14.06 5.77 -6.69
CA ASP A 216 -14.32 7.21 -6.74
C ASP A 216 -15.70 7.51 -6.12
N LYS A 217 -15.85 8.68 -5.49
CA LYS A 217 -17.10 9.08 -4.83
C LYS A 217 -18.34 9.08 -5.74
N ASN A 218 -18.17 9.16 -7.07
CA ASN A 218 -19.27 9.28 -8.01
C ASN A 218 -19.97 7.96 -8.36
N GLY A 219 -19.53 6.82 -7.84
CA GLY A 219 -20.42 5.67 -7.67
C GLY A 219 -19.74 4.34 -7.81
N ASP A 220 -20.38 3.19 -7.96
CA ASP A 220 -21.62 2.82 -7.27
C ASP A 220 -21.37 2.65 -5.77
N GLU A 221 -22.43 2.52 -4.97
CA GLU A 221 -22.26 2.36 -3.52
C GLU A 221 -21.93 0.90 -3.18
N GLU A 222 -20.85 0.72 -2.44
CA GLU A 222 -20.40 -0.59 -1.97
C GLU A 222 -20.87 -0.78 -0.53
N TYR A 223 -22.00 -1.44 -0.34
CA TYR A 223 -22.68 -1.51 0.95
C TYR A 223 -21.84 -2.24 2.02
N TRP A 224 -21.27 -3.40 1.67
CA TRP A 224 -20.43 -4.16 2.61
C TRP A 224 -19.12 -3.41 2.91
N LEU A 225 -18.52 -2.77 1.90
CA LEU A 225 -17.30 -1.97 2.10
C LEU A 225 -17.57 -0.68 2.86
N THR A 226 -18.77 -0.11 2.77
CA THR A 226 -19.20 1.00 3.63
C THR A 226 -19.17 0.57 5.09
N ALA A 227 -19.70 -0.61 5.44
CA ALA A 227 -19.57 -1.15 6.79
C ALA A 227 -18.12 -1.44 7.18
N TYR A 228 -17.31 -1.97 6.25
CA TYR A 228 -15.89 -2.25 6.48
C TYR A 228 -15.07 -1.00 6.80
N VAL A 229 -15.24 0.07 6.02
CA VAL A 229 -14.56 1.35 6.22
C VAL A 229 -15.07 2.05 7.47
N MET A 230 -16.37 1.97 7.76
CA MET A 230 -16.91 2.48 9.02
C MET A 230 -16.34 1.75 10.24
N ASP A 231 -16.16 0.42 10.19
CA ASP A 231 -15.48 -0.33 11.27
C ASP A 231 -14.05 0.21 11.46
N PHE A 232 -13.30 0.37 10.37
CA PHE A 232 -11.95 0.94 10.41
C PHE A 232 -11.93 2.35 11.03
N LEU A 233 -12.78 3.26 10.56
CA LEU A 233 -12.81 4.65 11.02
C LEU A 233 -13.22 4.77 12.50
N VAL A 234 -14.19 3.96 12.95
CA VAL A 234 -14.59 3.90 14.37
C VAL A 234 -13.42 3.43 15.22
N ARG A 235 -12.76 2.32 14.83
CA ARG A 235 -11.58 1.80 15.54
C ARG A 235 -10.39 2.76 15.50
N ALA A 236 -10.21 3.51 14.41
CA ALA A 236 -9.21 4.56 14.34
C ALA A 236 -9.48 5.65 15.39
N GLY A 237 -10.73 6.06 15.57
CA GLY A 237 -11.15 6.95 16.65
C GLY A 237 -10.81 6.38 18.04
N GLU A 238 -11.07 5.09 18.28
CA GLU A 238 -10.74 4.40 19.53
C GLU A 238 -9.23 4.38 19.83
N GLN A 239 -8.38 4.38 18.80
CA GLN A 239 -6.91 4.47 18.93
C GLN A 239 -6.37 5.92 18.96
N GLY A 240 -7.26 6.91 19.05
CA GLY A 240 -6.90 8.33 19.16
C GLY A 240 -6.47 8.99 17.85
N TYR A 241 -6.99 8.52 16.71
CA TYR A 241 -6.90 9.23 15.43
C TYR A 241 -8.11 10.14 15.24
N SER A 242 -7.91 11.30 14.62
CA SER A 242 -9.00 12.25 14.37
C SER A 242 -9.75 11.87 13.10
N VAL A 243 -11.07 11.68 13.21
CA VAL A 243 -11.95 11.47 12.06
C VAL A 243 -13.04 12.55 12.09
N PRO A 244 -13.29 13.27 10.98
CA PRO A 244 -14.36 14.27 10.91
C PRO A 244 -15.73 13.72 11.35
N THR A 245 -16.35 14.40 12.30
CA THR A 245 -17.64 13.96 12.89
C THR A 245 -18.76 13.86 11.85
N ASP A 246 -18.81 14.76 10.87
CA ASP A 246 -19.78 14.72 9.77
C ASP A 246 -19.70 13.42 8.97
N ALA A 247 -18.47 12.99 8.63
CA ALA A 247 -18.24 11.76 7.89
C ALA A 247 -18.73 10.52 8.67
N ILE A 248 -18.43 10.46 9.97
CA ILE A 248 -18.90 9.39 10.86
C ILE A 248 -20.42 9.41 11.02
N ASN A 249 -21.03 10.58 11.14
CA ASN A 249 -22.48 10.71 11.29
C ASN A 249 -23.21 10.24 10.03
N ARG A 250 -22.81 10.73 8.86
CA ARG A 250 -23.39 10.32 7.57
C ARG A 250 -23.16 8.84 7.26
N GLY A 251 -21.99 8.31 7.62
CA GLY A 251 -21.71 6.88 7.52
C GLY A 251 -22.62 6.06 8.44
N ASN A 252 -22.82 6.48 9.69
CA ASN A 252 -23.74 5.82 10.62
C ASN A 252 -25.21 5.90 10.18
N GLU A 253 -25.66 7.04 9.66
CA GLU A 253 -26.97 7.19 9.04
C GLU A 253 -27.13 6.19 7.88
N ARG A 254 -26.07 5.99 7.10
CA ARG A 254 -26.10 5.03 6.00
C ARG A 254 -26.17 3.59 6.49
N LEU A 255 -25.38 3.21 7.50
CA LEU A 255 -25.48 1.89 8.14
C LEU A 255 -26.86 1.66 8.76
N LEU A 256 -27.47 2.68 9.36
CA LEU A 256 -28.81 2.58 9.93
C LEU A 256 -29.85 2.31 8.84
N ARG A 257 -29.72 2.96 7.68
CA ARG A 257 -30.54 2.65 6.50
C ARG A 257 -30.36 1.21 6.02
N TYR A 258 -29.18 0.61 6.19
CA TYR A 258 -28.98 -0.80 5.81
C TYR A 258 -29.80 -1.73 6.70
N LEU A 259 -29.89 -1.42 7.99
CA LEU A 259 -30.71 -2.21 8.93
C LEU A 259 -32.21 -2.05 8.65
N GLN A 260 -32.66 -0.82 8.38
CA GLN A 260 -34.08 -0.46 8.30
C GLN A 260 -34.71 -0.67 6.92
N ASP A 261 -33.94 -0.48 5.85
CA ASP A 261 -34.39 -0.59 4.47
C ASP A 261 -33.42 -1.47 3.66
N PRO A 262 -33.47 -2.81 3.80
CA PRO A 262 -32.68 -3.70 2.95
C PRO A 262 -33.16 -3.70 1.50
N GLY A 263 -34.32 -3.13 1.19
CA GLY A 263 -34.89 -3.06 -0.16
C GLY A 263 -34.02 -2.26 -1.12
N MET A 264 -33.47 -1.13 -0.64
CA MET A 264 -32.61 -0.23 -1.43
C MET A 264 -31.19 -0.78 -1.71
N ILE A 265 -30.80 -1.91 -1.10
CA ILE A 265 -29.52 -2.56 -1.36
C ILE A 265 -29.59 -3.27 -2.71
N SER A 266 -28.84 -2.77 -3.70
CA SER A 266 -28.75 -3.31 -5.05
C SER A 266 -27.36 -3.90 -5.29
N ILE A 267 -27.26 -5.23 -5.37
CA ILE A 267 -25.98 -5.94 -5.58
C ILE A 267 -26.14 -6.76 -6.87
N PRO A 268 -25.91 -6.16 -8.05
CA PRO A 268 -26.26 -6.78 -9.33
C PRO A 268 -25.46 -8.05 -9.64
N TYR A 269 -24.27 -8.18 -9.06
CA TYR A 269 -23.40 -9.34 -9.24
C TYR A 269 -23.58 -10.41 -8.16
N ALA A 270 -24.56 -10.29 -7.27
CA ALA A 270 -24.82 -11.31 -6.24
C ALA A 270 -25.77 -12.40 -6.75
N ASP A 271 -25.29 -13.65 -6.78
CA ASP A 271 -26.13 -14.82 -7.08
C ASP A 271 -27.21 -15.04 -6.01
N ASN A 272 -26.82 -14.91 -4.73
CA ASN A 272 -27.74 -15.00 -3.60
C ASN A 272 -27.90 -13.63 -2.93
N LEU A 273 -28.82 -12.83 -3.47
CA LEU A 273 -29.07 -11.46 -2.99
C LEU A 273 -29.49 -11.41 -1.52
N LYS A 274 -30.27 -12.39 -1.03
CA LYS A 274 -30.69 -12.44 0.39
C LYS A 274 -29.49 -12.61 1.31
N ALA A 275 -28.60 -13.55 0.99
CA ALA A 275 -27.38 -13.76 1.76
C ALA A 275 -26.45 -12.53 1.73
N SER A 276 -26.32 -11.86 0.59
CA SER A 276 -25.53 -10.63 0.48
C SER A 276 -26.13 -9.50 1.31
N LYS A 277 -27.46 -9.31 1.30
CA LYS A 277 -28.15 -8.33 2.16
C LYS A 277 -27.98 -8.66 3.64
N PHE A 278 -28.14 -9.92 4.03
CA PHE A 278 -27.95 -10.38 5.40
C PHE A 278 -26.52 -10.10 5.89
N ALA A 279 -25.51 -10.33 5.04
CA ALA A 279 -24.11 -10.02 5.36
C ALA A 279 -23.85 -8.53 5.57
N VAL A 280 -24.41 -7.67 4.70
CA VAL A 280 -24.32 -6.21 4.85
C VAL A 280 -24.99 -5.75 6.15
N GLN A 281 -26.22 -6.21 6.40
CA GLN A 281 -27.00 -5.86 7.59
C GLN A 281 -26.30 -6.29 8.88
N SER A 282 -25.81 -7.54 8.92
CA SER A 282 -25.13 -8.07 10.11
C SER A 282 -23.83 -7.34 10.42
N TYR A 283 -23.06 -6.95 9.39
CA TYR A 283 -21.84 -6.21 9.62
C TYR A 283 -22.13 -4.75 10.04
N ALA A 284 -23.09 -4.08 9.39
CA ALA A 284 -23.57 -2.76 9.78
C ALA A 284 -24.10 -2.75 11.23
N ALA A 285 -24.81 -3.79 11.64
CA ALA A 285 -25.31 -3.99 13.00
C ALA A 285 -24.17 -4.03 14.01
N LEU A 286 -23.10 -4.80 13.74
CA LEU A 286 -21.93 -4.87 14.60
C LEU A 286 -21.26 -3.49 14.77
N VAL A 287 -21.05 -2.77 13.67
CA VAL A 287 -20.39 -1.46 13.69
C VAL A 287 -21.21 -0.41 14.43
N LEU A 288 -22.54 -0.43 14.27
CA LEU A 288 -23.44 0.45 15.01
C LEU A 288 -23.55 0.07 16.50
N ALA A 289 -23.57 -1.23 16.82
CA ALA A 289 -23.68 -1.72 18.19
C ALA A 289 -22.46 -1.35 19.03
N ARG A 290 -21.24 -1.40 18.45
CA ARG A 290 -20.01 -0.90 19.10
C ARG A 290 -20.11 0.56 19.53
N GLN A 291 -20.87 1.36 18.80
CA GLN A 291 -21.12 2.77 19.10
C GLN A 291 -22.40 2.99 19.93
N GLN A 292 -23.08 1.93 20.39
CA GLN A 292 -24.39 1.99 21.07
C GLN A 292 -25.49 2.67 20.22
N LYS A 293 -25.41 2.53 18.88
CA LYS A 293 -26.31 3.17 17.91
C LYS A 293 -27.21 2.18 17.15
N ALA A 294 -27.13 0.89 17.42
CA ALA A 294 -27.93 -0.12 16.74
C ALA A 294 -29.30 -0.29 17.43
N PRO A 295 -30.44 0.03 16.79
CA PRO A 295 -31.75 -0.16 17.41
C PRO A 295 -32.08 -1.64 17.56
N LEU A 296 -32.43 -2.03 18.79
CA LEU A 296 -32.66 -3.42 19.17
C LEU A 296 -33.78 -4.10 18.37
N GLY A 297 -34.84 -3.34 18.02
CA GLY A 297 -35.91 -3.82 17.14
C GLY A 297 -35.43 -4.19 15.73
N ALA A 298 -34.50 -3.43 15.15
CA ALA A 298 -33.93 -3.75 13.85
C ALA A 298 -33.03 -4.98 13.92
N LEU A 299 -32.26 -5.15 15.00
CA LEU A 299 -31.43 -6.33 15.21
C LEU A 299 -32.28 -7.62 15.33
N ARG A 300 -33.39 -7.54 16.06
CA ARG A 300 -34.37 -8.64 16.18
C ARG A 300 -35.00 -8.99 14.85
N GLU A 301 -35.41 -7.99 14.07
CA GLU A 301 -35.96 -8.24 12.73
C GLU A 301 -34.95 -8.96 11.84
N ILE A 302 -33.68 -8.53 11.82
CA ILE A 302 -32.63 -9.21 11.04
C ILE A 302 -32.43 -10.64 11.55
N TRP A 303 -32.49 -10.87 12.87
CA TRP A 303 -32.37 -12.20 13.47
C TRP A 303 -33.46 -13.19 13.04
N GLU A 304 -34.67 -12.72 12.76
CA GLU A 304 -35.74 -13.56 12.20
C GLU A 304 -35.37 -14.11 10.82
N HIS A 305 -34.58 -13.36 10.04
CA HIS A 305 -34.07 -13.78 8.73
C HIS A 305 -32.71 -14.48 8.79
N ARG A 306 -32.27 -15.00 9.96
CA ARG A 306 -30.98 -15.72 10.11
C ARG A 306 -30.77 -16.90 9.15
N ALA A 307 -31.85 -17.48 8.62
CA ALA A 307 -31.79 -18.55 7.63
C ALA A 307 -31.25 -18.08 6.27
N ASP A 308 -31.25 -16.78 5.99
CA ASP A 308 -30.68 -16.20 4.77
C ASP A 308 -29.14 -16.17 4.80
N ALA A 309 -28.51 -16.44 5.96
CA ALA A 309 -27.05 -16.47 6.09
C ALA A 309 -26.41 -17.62 5.31
N ALA A 310 -25.48 -17.28 4.41
CA ALA A 310 -24.65 -18.27 3.69
C ALA A 310 -23.28 -18.54 4.37
N SER A 311 -23.00 -17.90 5.51
CA SER A 311 -21.74 -18.03 6.26
C SER A 311 -21.97 -17.81 7.76
N GLY A 312 -21.10 -18.38 8.60
CA GLY A 312 -21.15 -18.18 10.06
C GLY A 312 -20.70 -16.79 10.53
N LEU A 313 -19.91 -16.06 9.72
CA LEU A 313 -19.43 -14.72 10.08
C LEU A 313 -20.56 -13.72 10.36
N PRO A 314 -21.54 -13.50 9.47
CA PRO A 314 -22.62 -12.55 9.74
C PRO A 314 -23.49 -12.95 10.93
N LEU A 315 -23.71 -14.25 11.16
CA LEU A 315 -24.41 -14.73 12.36
C LEU A 315 -23.67 -14.35 13.64
N LEU A 316 -22.34 -14.52 13.66
CA LEU A 316 -21.51 -14.11 14.79
C LEU A 316 -21.53 -12.58 15.00
N GLN A 317 -21.42 -11.80 13.91
CA GLN A 317 -21.49 -10.34 13.98
C GLN A 317 -22.81 -9.85 14.56
N LEU A 318 -23.93 -10.42 14.10
CA LEU A 318 -25.27 -10.12 14.60
C LEU A 318 -25.46 -10.56 16.05
N GLY A 319 -24.99 -11.76 16.42
CA GLY A 319 -25.05 -12.24 17.80
C GLY A 319 -24.26 -11.36 18.77
N VAL A 320 -23.09 -10.88 18.36
CA VAL A 320 -22.32 -9.89 19.13
C VAL A 320 -23.08 -8.56 19.23
N ALA A 321 -23.71 -8.09 18.13
CA ALA A 321 -24.49 -6.87 18.15
C ALA A 321 -25.68 -6.94 19.12
N LEU A 322 -26.47 -8.02 19.07
CA LEU A 322 -27.58 -8.29 19.98
C LEU A 322 -27.12 -8.28 21.43
N LYS A 323 -26.04 -9.01 21.73
CA LYS A 323 -25.46 -9.08 23.08
C LYS A 323 -24.98 -7.73 23.59
N ILE A 324 -24.31 -6.93 22.74
CA ILE A 324 -23.84 -5.57 23.09
C ILE A 324 -25.02 -4.64 23.40
N MET A 325 -26.14 -4.79 22.69
CA MET A 325 -27.34 -3.97 22.90
C MET A 325 -28.24 -4.49 24.04
N GLY A 326 -27.90 -5.62 24.67
CA GLY A 326 -28.61 -6.15 25.84
C GLY A 326 -29.65 -7.23 25.54
N ASP A 327 -29.60 -7.86 24.36
CA ASP A 327 -30.40 -9.04 24.00
C ASP A 327 -29.50 -10.29 24.04
N ALA A 328 -29.63 -11.08 25.10
CA ALA A 328 -28.73 -12.19 25.44
C ALA A 328 -29.36 -13.56 25.22
#